data_AF-A0A3S3SMX5-F1
#
_entry.id   AF-A0A3S3SMX5-F1
#
_cell.length_a   1.000
_cell.length_b   1.000
_cell.length_c   1.000
_cell.angle_alpha   90.00
_cell.angle_beta   90.00
_cell.angle_gamma   90.00
#
_symmetry.space_group_name_H-M   'P 1'
#
loop_
_entity.id
_entity.type
_entity.pdbx_description
1 polymer ?
#
loop_
_entity_poly.entity_id
_entity_poly.type
_entity_poly.pdbx_seq_one_letter_code
_entity_poly.pdbx_strand_id
1 'polypeptide(L)'
;MDVDTSKMSDEELQFHYFAMHDYDNSRKLDGLEILRALTHNLHHEDSETPRAIHEGMDKQQKTDFQNEKLKYYLEETKLVDEILKLYDQNDDGYISYDEYNLGRQKEMETYNIKN
;
A
#
# COMPACT_ATOMS: atom_id res chain seq x y z
N MET A 1 9.73 8.19 -11.97
CA MET A 1 9.54 8.41 -13.41
C MET A 1 8.09 8.83 -13.58
N ASP A 2 7.83 10.02 -14.11
CA ASP A 2 6.46 10.43 -14.44
C ASP A 2 6.03 9.71 -15.73
N VAL A 3 5.28 8.62 -15.56
CA VAL A 3 4.65 7.91 -16.67
C VAL A 3 3.41 8.71 -17.07
N ASP A 4 3.32 9.12 -18.32
CA ASP A 4 2.13 9.76 -18.87
C ASP A 4 1.00 8.73 -19.01
N THR A 5 0.17 8.65 -17.97
CA THR A 5 -0.97 7.73 -17.86
C THR A 5 -2.19 8.17 -18.68
N SER A 6 -2.16 9.36 -19.29
CA SER A 6 -3.32 9.96 -19.98
C SER A 6 -3.80 9.19 -21.22
N LYS A 7 -2.98 8.27 -21.73
CA LYS A 7 -3.27 7.47 -22.94
C LYS A 7 -3.46 5.98 -22.68
N MET A 8 -3.35 5.54 -21.43
CA MET A 8 -3.47 4.13 -21.07
C MET A 8 -4.94 3.72 -20.96
N SER A 9 -5.28 2.50 -21.39
CA SER A 9 -6.59 1.91 -21.10
C SER A 9 -6.76 1.65 -19.60
N ASP A 10 -7.99 1.42 -19.14
CA ASP A 10 -8.24 1.07 -17.74
C ASP A 10 -7.50 -0.20 -17.31
N GLU A 11 -7.25 -1.13 -18.24
CA GLU A 11 -6.50 -2.36 -18.01
C GLU A 11 -5.00 -2.08 -17.92
N GLU A 12 -4.47 -1.22 -18.80
CA GLU A 12 -3.07 -0.80 -18.79
C GLU A 12 -2.74 0.03 -17.56
N LEU A 13 -3.66 0.89 -17.12
CA LEU A 13 -3.53 1.63 -15.86
C LEU A 13 -3.48 0.69 -14.66
N GLN A 14 -4.37 -0.31 -14.61
CA GLN A 14 -4.37 -1.31 -13.54
C GLN A 14 -3.06 -2.08 -13.48
N PHE A 15 -2.61 -2.59 -14.63
CA PHE A 15 -1.34 -3.27 -14.71
C PHE A 15 -0.17 -2.35 -14.32
N HIS A 16 -0.20 -1.09 -14.73
CA HIS A 16 0.80 -0.10 -14.36
C HIS A 16 0.86 0.12 -12.84
N TYR A 17 -0.29 0.31 -12.18
CA TYR A 17 -0.34 0.49 -10.73
C TYR A 17 0.06 -0.77 -9.97
N PHE A 18 -0.29 -1.96 -10.48
CA PHE A 18 0.18 -3.22 -9.92
C PHE A 18 1.71 -3.33 -10.01
N ALA A 19 2.26 -3.16 -11.22
CA ALA A 19 3.69 -3.28 -11.48
C ALA A 19 4.52 -2.18 -10.79
N MET A 20 3.94 -1.00 -10.54
CA MET A 20 4.62 0.08 -9.83
C MET A 20 4.98 -0.29 -8.38
N HIS A 21 4.19 -1.18 -7.77
CA HIS A 21 4.36 -1.58 -6.37
C HIS A 21 5.01 -2.95 -6.20
N ASP A 22 5.22 -3.70 -7.28
CA ASP A 22 6.00 -4.94 -7.33
C ASP A 22 7.50 -4.60 -7.42
N TYR A 23 8.15 -4.46 -6.26
CA TYR A 23 9.53 -3.97 -6.16
C TYR A 23 10.55 -5.06 -6.50
N ASP A 24 10.20 -6.33 -6.29
CA ASP A 24 11.09 -7.47 -6.57
C ASP A 24 10.83 -8.12 -7.94
N ASN A 25 9.83 -7.63 -8.69
CA ASN A 25 9.39 -8.13 -10.00
C ASN A 25 8.90 -9.58 -9.95
N SER A 26 8.33 -10.01 -8.82
CA SER A 26 7.76 -11.34 -8.65
C SER A 26 6.42 -11.51 -9.39
N ARG A 27 5.84 -10.42 -9.90
CA ARG A 27 4.47 -10.35 -10.46
C ARG A 27 3.39 -10.66 -9.44
N LYS A 28 3.71 -10.44 -8.18
CA LYS A 28 2.85 -10.60 -7.03
C LYS A 28 3.06 -9.39 -6.12
N LEU A 29 2.08 -9.09 -5.27
CA LEU A 29 2.21 -8.07 -4.24
C LEU A 29 2.18 -8.72 -2.87
N ASP A 30 3.23 -8.55 -2.09
CA ASP A 30 3.27 -8.95 -0.68
C ASP A 30 2.74 -7.85 0.26
N GLY A 31 2.56 -8.19 1.54
CA GLY A 31 2.05 -7.24 2.54
C GLY A 31 2.94 -6.01 2.76
N LEU A 32 4.25 -6.10 2.57
CA LEU A 32 5.17 -4.95 2.69
C LEU A 32 5.09 -4.04 1.48
N GLU A 33 4.91 -4.61 0.29
CA GLU A 33 4.71 -3.86 -0.95
C GLU A 33 3.39 -3.09 -0.91
N ILE A 34 2.32 -3.74 -0.41
CA ILE A 34 1.02 -3.09 -0.15
C ILE A 34 1.17 -2.01 0.92
N LEU A 35 1.82 -2.28 2.05
CA LEU A 35 2.07 -1.29 3.11
C LEU A 35 2.82 -0.08 2.57
N ARG A 36 3.82 -0.32 1.73
CA ARG A 36 4.59 0.74 1.08
C ARG A 36 3.73 1.55 0.11
N ALA A 37 2.85 0.90 -0.65
CA ALA A 37 1.89 1.57 -1.52
C ALA A 37 0.94 2.51 -0.75
N LEU A 38 0.41 2.03 0.38
CA LEU A 38 -0.49 2.81 1.25
C LEU A 38 0.21 4.03 1.87
N THR A 39 1.43 3.81 2.37
CA THR A 39 2.23 4.88 3.00
C THR A 39 2.82 5.87 1.98
N HIS A 40 2.93 5.52 0.69
CA HIS A 40 3.51 6.40 -0.35
C HIS A 40 2.63 7.61 -0.69
N ASN A 41 1.30 7.50 -0.58
CA ASN A 41 0.38 8.61 -0.88
C ASN A 41 0.49 9.80 0.10
N LEU A 42 1.18 9.62 1.24
CA LEU A 42 1.36 10.65 2.27
C LEU A 42 2.78 11.23 2.32
N HIS A 43 3.77 10.59 1.67
CA HIS A 43 5.20 10.94 1.80
C HIS A 43 5.83 11.53 0.52
N HIS A 44 5.09 12.35 -0.23
CA HIS A 44 5.76 13.31 -1.13
C HIS A 44 6.47 14.46 -0.37
N GLU A 45 6.28 14.53 0.95
CA GLU A 45 7.08 15.31 1.88
C GLU A 45 7.59 14.35 2.98
N ASP A 46 8.87 14.44 3.33
CA ASP A 46 9.47 13.82 4.52
C ASP A 46 9.83 12.31 4.51
N SER A 47 10.48 11.86 3.44
CA SER A 47 11.42 10.73 3.53
C SER A 47 12.72 11.07 4.29
N GLU A 48 12.74 12.15 5.06
CA GLU A 48 13.69 12.34 6.14
C GLU A 48 12.93 12.89 7.34
N THR A 49 12.68 12.07 8.35
CA THR A 49 12.82 12.62 9.70
C THR A 49 14.28 13.09 9.74
N PRO A 50 14.57 14.40 9.74
CA PRO A 50 15.96 14.81 9.67
C PRO A 50 16.66 14.17 10.85
N ARG A 51 17.76 13.47 10.62
CA ARG A 51 18.63 12.95 11.70
C ARG A 51 18.89 14.00 12.79
N ALA A 52 18.77 15.29 12.43
CA ALA A 52 18.81 16.46 13.31
C ALA A 52 17.75 16.51 14.44
N ILE A 53 16.54 15.94 14.28
CA ILE A 53 15.52 15.96 15.36
C ILE A 53 15.86 14.97 16.49
N HIS A 54 16.64 13.92 16.19
CA HIS A 54 16.95 12.87 17.15
C HIS A 54 18.00 13.27 18.21
N GLU A 55 18.80 14.30 17.97
CA GLU A 55 19.88 14.71 18.87
C GLU A 55 19.41 15.70 19.97
N GLY A 56 18.30 16.42 19.76
CA GLY A 56 17.79 17.45 20.70
C GLY A 56 16.58 17.05 21.56
N MET A 57 15.89 15.95 21.25
CA MET A 57 14.69 15.54 21.98
C MET A 57 15.02 14.89 23.33
N ASP A 58 14.24 15.26 24.37
CA ASP A 58 14.26 14.55 25.64
C ASP A 58 13.67 13.12 25.50
N LYS A 59 13.82 12.30 26.55
CA LYS A 59 13.36 10.91 26.55
C LYS A 59 11.83 10.77 26.37
N GLN A 60 11.06 11.71 26.90
CA GLN A 60 9.60 11.70 26.81
C GLN A 60 9.16 12.00 25.38
N GLN A 61 9.71 13.06 24.77
CA GLN A 61 9.43 13.44 23.39
C GLN A 61 9.79 12.33 22.40
N LYS A 62 10.92 11.63 22.61
CA LYS A 62 11.29 10.46 21.79
C LYS A 62 10.28 9.31 21.93
N THR A 63 9.80 9.08 23.14
CA THR A 63 8.84 8.00 23.42
C THR A 63 7.48 8.31 22.80
N ASP A 64 7.01 9.55 22.93
CA ASP A 64 5.73 9.99 22.36
C ASP A 64 5.74 9.92 20.83
N PHE A 65 6.83 10.37 20.19
CA PHE A 65 7.02 10.23 18.74
C PHE A 65 7.03 8.77 18.28
N GLN A 66 7.73 7.89 19.00
CA GLN A 66 7.74 6.45 18.68
C GLN A 66 6.36 5.81 18.83
N ASN A 67 5.60 6.18 19.87
CA ASN A 67 4.26 5.68 20.09
C ASN A 67 3.29 6.13 19.00
N GLU A 68 3.37 7.40 18.57
CA GLU A 68 2.57 7.92 17.47
C GLU A 68 2.91 7.22 16.15
N LYS A 69 4.19 7.07 15.85
CA LYS A 69 4.68 6.31 14.69
C LYS A 69 4.18 4.86 14.73
N LEU A 70 4.26 4.21 15.89
CA LEU A 70 3.78 2.82 16.05
C LEU A 70 2.27 2.72 15.85
N LYS A 71 1.50 3.66 16.38
CA LYS A 71 0.05 3.72 16.18
C LYS A 71 -0.30 3.90 14.71
N TYR A 72 0.41 4.76 14.00
CA TYR A 72 0.24 4.94 12.56
C TYR A 72 0.47 3.62 11.79
N TYR A 73 1.63 2.98 11.98
CA TYR A 73 1.90 1.70 11.32
C TYR A 73 0.88 0.61 11.68
N LEU A 74 0.39 0.59 12.92
CA LEU A 74 -0.61 -0.39 13.34
C LEU A 74 -1.91 -0.27 12.55
N GLU A 75 -2.39 0.96 12.30
CA GLU A 75 -3.60 1.17 11.49
C GLU A 75 -3.37 0.80 10.02
N GLU A 76 -2.22 1.16 9.44
CA GLU A 76 -1.88 0.78 8.07
C GLU A 76 -1.77 -0.75 7.91
N THR A 77 -1.16 -1.45 8.88
CA THR A 77 -1.06 -2.92 8.84
C THR A 77 -2.42 -3.61 8.92
N LYS A 78 -3.40 -3.04 9.62
CA LYS A 78 -4.77 -3.60 9.62
C LYS A 78 -5.40 -3.50 8.24
N LEU A 79 -5.16 -2.40 7.52
CA LEU A 79 -5.64 -2.25 6.16
C LEU A 79 -4.97 -3.26 5.22
N VAL A 80 -3.66 -3.52 5.40
CA VAL A 80 -2.96 -4.59 4.67
C VAL A 80 -3.61 -5.95 4.93
N ASP A 81 -3.88 -6.29 6.19
CA ASP A 81 -4.55 -7.54 6.56
C ASP A 81 -5.94 -7.67 5.89
N GLU A 82 -6.71 -6.57 5.83
CA GLU A 82 -8.00 -6.53 5.15
C GLU A 82 -7.87 -6.74 3.64
N ILE A 83 -6.89 -6.10 3.00
CA ILE A 83 -6.62 -6.25 1.57
C ILE A 83 -6.23 -7.71 1.26
N LEU A 84 -5.28 -8.28 2.00
CA LEU A 84 -4.87 -9.68 1.81
C LEU A 84 -6.08 -10.61 1.97
N LYS A 85 -6.88 -10.45 3.02
CA LYS A 85 -8.07 -11.27 3.24
C LYS A 85 -9.09 -11.20 2.10
N LEU A 86 -9.19 -10.07 1.41
CA LEU A 86 -10.14 -9.87 0.31
C LEU A 86 -9.62 -10.46 -1.00
N TYR A 87 -8.32 -10.32 -1.26
CA TYR A 87 -7.72 -10.56 -2.57
C TYR A 87 -6.92 -11.86 -2.63
N ASP A 88 -6.14 -12.21 -1.62
CA ASP A 88 -5.38 -13.46 -1.53
C ASP A 88 -6.36 -14.65 -1.38
N GLN A 89 -6.63 -15.35 -2.48
CA GLN A 89 -7.62 -16.43 -2.50
C GLN A 89 -7.01 -17.77 -2.11
N ASN A 90 -5.70 -17.92 -2.32
CA ASN A 90 -4.99 -19.15 -2.05
C ASN A 90 -4.25 -19.15 -0.70
N ASP A 91 -4.29 -18.03 0.03
CA ASP A 91 -3.67 -17.80 1.35
C ASP A 91 -2.15 -18.06 1.30
N ASP A 92 -1.51 -17.70 0.17
CA ASP A 92 -0.06 -17.85 -0.02
C ASP A 92 0.76 -16.66 0.51
N GLY A 93 0.08 -15.62 1.00
CA GLY A 93 0.67 -14.40 1.53
C GLY A 93 0.95 -13.35 0.46
N TYR A 94 0.50 -13.57 -0.77
CA TYR A 94 0.68 -12.67 -1.89
C TYR A 94 -0.62 -12.45 -2.66
N ILE A 95 -0.69 -11.33 -3.36
CA ILE A 95 -1.76 -11.08 -4.34
C ILE A 95 -1.15 -11.17 -5.72
N SER A 96 -1.46 -12.23 -6.45
CA SER A 96 -1.12 -12.33 -7.87
C SER A 96 -1.94 -11.36 -8.72
N TYR A 97 -1.50 -11.09 -9.95
CA TYR A 97 -2.26 -10.26 -10.88
C TYR A 97 -3.65 -10.84 -11.21
N ASP A 98 -3.78 -12.17 -11.24
CA ASP A 98 -5.06 -12.83 -11.46
C ASP A 98 -6.02 -12.63 -10.27
N GLU A 99 -5.51 -12.75 -9.04
CA GLU A 99 -6.25 -12.47 -7.81
C GLU A 99 -6.65 -11.00 -7.68
N TYR A 100 -5.75 -10.09 -8.06
CA TYR A 100 -6.03 -8.66 -8.14
C TYR A 100 -7.24 -8.37 -9.03
N ASN A 101 -7.26 -8.92 -10.25
CA ASN A 101 -8.36 -8.73 -11.19
C ASN A 101 -9.67 -9.36 -10.69
N LEU A 102 -9.60 -10.55 -10.10
CA LEU A 102 -10.77 -11.23 -9.54
C LEU A 102 -11.38 -10.45 -8.38
N GLY A 103 -10.57 -9.94 -7.45
CA GLY A 103 -11.04 -9.12 -6.33
C GLY A 103 -11.72 -7.83 -6.81
N ARG A 104 -11.13 -7.16 -7.80
CA ARG A 104 -11.69 -5.96 -8.44
C ARG A 104 -13.04 -6.21 -9.11
N GLN A 105 -13.17 -7.33 -9.81
CA GLN A 105 -14.43 -7.70 -10.45
C GLN A 105 -15.53 -7.93 -9.39
N LYS A 106 -15.21 -8.63 -8.30
CA LYS A 106 -16.15 -8.83 -7.17
C LYS A 106 -16.56 -7.52 -6.52
N GLU A 107 -15.65 -6.56 -6.38
CA GLU A 107 -15.97 -5.21 -5.90
C GLU A 107 -16.95 -4.51 -6.84
N MET A 108 -16.65 -4.45 -8.15
CA MET A 108 -17.53 -3.81 -9.13
C MET A 108 -18.92 -4.44 -9.19
N GLU A 109 -19.02 -5.77 -9.10
CA GLU A 109 -20.30 -6.48 -9.00
C GLU A 109 -21.07 -6.07 -7.73
N THR A 110 -20.37 -5.99 -6.59
CA THR A 110 -20.97 -5.54 -5.32
C THR A 110 -21.48 -4.09 -5.40
N TYR A 111 -20.76 -3.21 -6.08
CA TYR A 111 -21.18 -1.81 -6.30
C TYR A 111 -22.38 -1.72 -7.27
N ASN A 112 -22.41 -2.53 -8.33
CA ASN A 112 -23.52 -2.54 -9.28
C ASN A 112 -24.82 -3.14 -8.72
N ILE A 113 -24.74 -4.01 -7.70
CA ILE A 113 -25.92 -4.56 -7.02
C ILE A 113 -26.53 -3.58 -6.00
N LYS A 114 -25.77 -2.56 -5.55
CA LYS A 114 -26.21 -1.58 -4.55
C LYS A 114 -26.83 -0.29 -5.15
N ASN A 115 -26.83 -0.15 -6.48
CA ASN A 115 -27.49 0.93 -7.22
C ASN A 115 -28.72 0.42 -7.97
#